data_AF-A0A0D0AF79-F1
#
_entry.id   AF-A0A0D0AF79-F1
#
_cell.length_a   1.000
_cell.length_b   1.000
_cell.length_c   1.000
_cell.angle_alpha   90.00
_cell.angle_beta   90.00
_cell.angle_gamma   90.00
#
_symmetry.space_group_name_H-M   'P 1'
#
loop_
_entity.id
_entity.type
_entity.pdbx_description
1 polymer ?
#
loop_
_entity_poly.entity_id
_entity_poly.type
_entity_poly.pdbx_seq_one_letter_code
_entity_poly.pdbx_strand_id
1 'polypeptide(L)'
;MAFTVRLDTAFLVSSVLVGILYGFSVLMFIGTIWTLTYKRRTQDINRSTVAAATLLFLLSTVDVILVIIEVEDGLVKYRNKFPGGSELFFADLLQEIFIAKNVIYTLQTLLGDGVVIYRCYVVWQSVRVIILPCMLWCGIAAFGICWVYAPRSSSPVSGGSYDQTFIAGEMIWITAFLTFTLATNLFSSGLVAYRIWTIERKVSALRVTKRKIPLLRVFVDAAILYSVALCSFIVIIYAYSSAVFYVMGDMLIPIISIAFYMVFIRIAISKHTQDGWSSETERGTLQFRIQPWQSGPRQSDMSWPTAQK
;
A
#
# COMPACT_ATOMS: atom_id res chain seq x y z
N MET A 1 -24.94 25.40 -4.00
CA MET A 1 -24.76 25.50 -5.46
C MET A 1 -23.81 24.38 -5.86
N ALA A 2 -24.36 23.20 -6.17
CA ALA A 2 -23.56 22.00 -6.43
C ALA A 2 -22.90 22.14 -7.80
N PHE A 3 -21.57 22.11 -7.83
CA PHE A 3 -20.77 22.12 -9.06
C PHE A 3 -21.11 20.83 -9.84
N THR A 4 -22.03 20.92 -10.80
CA THR A 4 -22.48 19.78 -11.60
C THR A 4 -21.50 19.60 -12.75
N VAL A 5 -20.41 18.89 -12.47
CA VAL A 5 -19.46 18.47 -13.51
C VAL A 5 -20.15 17.44 -14.39
N ARG A 6 -20.11 17.63 -15.72
CA ARG A 6 -20.61 16.65 -16.67
C ARG A 6 -19.74 15.38 -16.62
N LEU A 7 -20.38 14.23 -16.76
CA LEU A 7 -19.72 12.92 -16.58
C LEU A 7 -18.57 12.74 -17.58
N ASP A 8 -18.78 13.13 -18.84
CA ASP A 8 -17.76 13.08 -19.91
C ASP A 8 -16.46 13.82 -19.55
N THR A 9 -16.59 15.00 -18.95
CA THR A 9 -15.47 15.84 -18.52
C THR A 9 -14.79 15.23 -17.30
N ALA A 10 -15.57 14.66 -16.38
CA ALA A 10 -15.05 14.00 -15.18
C ALA A 10 -14.18 12.79 -15.53
N PHE A 11 -14.64 11.89 -16.41
CA PHE A 11 -13.87 10.73 -16.86
C PHE A 11 -12.59 11.13 -17.63
N LEU A 12 -12.64 12.20 -18.44
CA LEU A 12 -11.45 12.72 -19.10
C LEU A 12 -10.42 13.23 -18.09
N VAL A 13 -10.83 14.03 -17.11
CA VAL A 13 -9.95 14.51 -16.03
C VAL A 13 -9.41 13.35 -15.20
N SER A 14 -10.25 12.37 -14.89
CA SER A 14 -9.87 11.14 -14.18
C SER A 14 -8.72 10.43 -14.87
N SER A 15 -8.83 10.18 -16.18
CA SER A 15 -7.80 9.47 -16.94
C SER A 15 -6.42 10.14 -16.90
N VAL A 16 -6.39 11.47 -16.95
CA VAL A 16 -5.14 12.25 -16.86
C VAL A 16 -4.53 12.11 -15.46
N LEU A 17 -5.35 12.24 -14.41
CA LEU A 17 -4.90 12.11 -13.03
C LEU A 17 -4.40 10.69 -12.73
N VAL A 18 -5.12 9.67 -13.18
CA VAL A 18 -4.71 8.26 -13.09
C VAL A 18 -3.38 8.04 -13.81
N GLY A 19 -3.21 8.58 -15.02
CA GLY A 19 -1.95 8.47 -15.78
C GLY A 19 -0.76 9.08 -15.03
N ILE A 20 -0.93 10.25 -14.42
CA ILE A 20 0.12 10.91 -13.61
C ILE A 20 0.47 10.05 -12.39
N LEU A 21 -0.54 9.59 -11.65
CA LEU A 21 -0.34 8.77 -10.45
C LEU A 21 0.28 7.41 -10.80
N TYR A 22 -0.10 6.80 -11.92
CA TYR A 22 0.52 5.59 -12.43
C TYR A 22 1.99 5.80 -12.78
N GLY A 23 2.35 6.92 -13.41
CA GLY A 23 3.75 7.27 -13.64
C GLY A 23 4.58 7.27 -12.34
N PHE A 24 4.03 7.85 -11.27
CA PHE A 24 4.67 7.81 -9.95
C PHE A 24 4.73 6.39 -9.37
N SER A 25 3.67 5.60 -9.54
CA SER A 25 3.60 4.18 -9.16
C SER A 25 4.70 3.35 -9.84
N VAL A 26 4.96 3.57 -11.14
CA VAL A 26 6.05 2.92 -11.89
C VAL A 26 7.41 3.28 -11.31
N LEU A 27 7.68 4.56 -11.04
CA LEU A 27 8.94 4.99 -10.43
C LEU A 27 9.17 4.36 -9.05
N MET A 28 8.11 4.30 -8.24
CA MET A 28 8.14 3.66 -6.92
C MET A 28 8.32 2.14 -7.03
N PHE A 29 7.75 1.49 -8.03
CA PHE A 29 7.99 0.06 -8.31
C PHE A 29 9.46 -0.20 -8.67
N ILE A 30 10.03 0.59 -9.59
CA ILE A 30 11.45 0.49 -9.96
C ILE A 30 12.34 0.70 -8.72
N GLY A 31 12.05 1.73 -7.91
CA GLY A 31 12.75 1.97 -6.65
C GLY A 31 12.61 0.82 -5.64
N THR A 32 11.44 0.19 -5.58
CA THR A 32 11.20 -1.00 -4.73
C THR A 32 12.07 -2.17 -5.18
N ILE A 33 12.04 -2.52 -6.46
CA ILE A 33 12.86 -3.61 -7.00
C ILE A 33 14.35 -3.31 -6.85
N TRP A 34 14.78 -2.09 -7.16
CA TRP A 34 16.16 -1.66 -6.97
C TRP A 34 16.58 -1.82 -5.50
N THR A 35 15.82 -1.28 -4.55
CA THR A 35 16.19 -1.38 -3.12
C THR A 35 16.17 -2.81 -2.58
N LEU A 36 15.33 -3.69 -3.13
CA LEU A 36 15.28 -5.10 -2.73
C LEU A 36 16.40 -5.95 -3.35
N THR A 37 16.92 -5.58 -4.52
CA THR A 37 17.93 -6.37 -5.27
C THR A 37 19.35 -5.83 -5.14
N TYR A 38 19.50 -4.51 -4.93
CA TYR A 38 20.80 -3.86 -4.90
C TYR A 38 21.70 -4.42 -3.78
N LYS A 39 22.88 -4.91 -4.17
CA LYS A 39 23.92 -5.50 -3.30
C LYS A 39 23.49 -6.72 -2.46
N ARG A 40 22.39 -7.41 -2.80
CA ARG A 40 22.00 -8.65 -2.11
C ARG A 40 22.42 -9.90 -2.87
N ARG A 41 22.85 -10.92 -2.13
CA ARG A 41 22.94 -12.29 -2.66
C ARG A 41 21.51 -12.78 -2.89
N THR A 42 21.28 -13.56 -3.95
CA THR A 42 19.94 -14.05 -4.36
C THR A 42 19.19 -14.84 -3.27
N GLN A 43 19.89 -15.32 -2.24
CA GLN A 43 19.33 -16.03 -1.08
C GLN A 43 18.70 -15.09 -0.02
N ASP A 44 19.09 -13.82 0.05
CA ASP A 44 18.60 -12.85 1.06
C ASP A 44 17.44 -11.97 0.54
N ILE A 45 16.97 -12.26 -0.69
CA ILE A 45 15.87 -11.54 -1.31
C ILE A 45 14.56 -12.10 -0.75
N ASN A 46 13.74 -11.24 -0.15
CA ASN A 46 12.41 -11.62 0.31
C ASN A 46 11.47 -11.84 -0.89
N ARG A 47 11.47 -13.07 -1.43
CA ARG A 47 10.71 -13.46 -2.61
C ARG A 47 9.22 -13.12 -2.48
N SER A 48 8.66 -13.24 -1.27
CA SER A 48 7.26 -12.87 -0.99
C SER A 48 6.98 -11.39 -1.26
N THR A 49 7.86 -10.48 -0.82
CA THR A 49 7.70 -9.04 -1.06
C THR A 49 7.89 -8.67 -2.53
N VAL A 50 8.85 -9.30 -3.22
CA VAL A 50 9.05 -9.09 -4.67
C VAL A 50 7.84 -9.58 -5.46
N ALA A 51 7.32 -10.77 -5.15
CA ALA A 51 6.13 -11.32 -5.78
C ALA A 51 4.91 -10.41 -5.55
N ALA A 52 4.69 -9.95 -4.32
CA ALA A 52 3.61 -9.02 -4.00
C ALA A 52 3.73 -7.69 -4.74
N ALA A 53 4.93 -7.09 -4.76
CA ALA A 53 5.18 -5.84 -5.50
C ALA A 53 4.95 -6.00 -7.00
N THR A 54 5.37 -7.13 -7.57
CA THR A 54 5.19 -7.43 -9.01
C THR A 54 3.70 -7.64 -9.33
N LEU A 55 2.97 -8.36 -8.48
CA LEU A 55 1.54 -8.61 -8.69
C LEU A 55 0.71 -7.33 -8.58
N LEU A 56 1.01 -6.46 -7.60
CA LEU A 56 0.39 -5.13 -7.47
C LEU A 56 0.70 -4.25 -8.69
N PHE A 57 1.92 -4.33 -9.24
CA PHE A 57 2.30 -3.60 -10.45
C PHE A 57 1.52 -4.07 -11.67
N LEU A 58 1.38 -5.39 -11.85
CA LEU A 58 0.61 -5.96 -12.97
C LEU A 58 -0.86 -5.56 -12.90
N LEU A 59 -1.48 -5.64 -11.71
CA LEU A 59 -2.87 -5.21 -11.53
C LEU A 59 -3.07 -3.72 -11.77
N SER A 60 -2.17 -2.87 -11.25
CA SER A 60 -2.21 -1.43 -11.53
C SER A 60 -2.02 -1.10 -13.01
N THR A 61 -1.27 -1.93 -13.75
CA THR A 61 -1.10 -1.76 -15.20
C THR A 61 -2.37 -2.16 -15.96
N VAL A 62 -3.00 -3.27 -15.57
CA VAL A 62 -4.28 -3.70 -16.15
C VAL A 62 -5.36 -2.65 -15.92
N ASP A 63 -5.43 -2.09 -14.71
CA ASP A 63 -6.38 -1.03 -14.37
C ASP A 63 -6.25 0.19 -15.28
N VAL A 64 -5.04 0.72 -15.46
CA VAL A 64 -4.80 1.88 -16.33
C VAL A 64 -5.16 1.58 -17.78
N ILE A 65 -4.90 0.36 -18.26
CA ILE A 65 -5.33 -0.08 -19.59
C ILE A 65 -6.86 -0.05 -19.69
N LEU A 66 -7.58 -0.54 -18.69
CA LEU A 66 -9.04 -0.50 -18.66
C LEU A 66 -9.58 0.94 -18.65
N VAL A 67 -8.97 1.85 -17.88
CA VAL A 67 -9.33 3.28 -17.87
C VAL A 67 -9.14 3.90 -19.26
N ILE A 68 -8.05 3.59 -19.96
CA ILE A 68 -7.81 4.10 -21.33
C ILE A 68 -8.88 3.58 -22.29
N ILE A 69 -9.17 2.28 -22.25
CA ILE A 69 -10.19 1.65 -23.11
C ILE A 69 -11.57 2.25 -22.83
N GLU A 70 -11.93 2.47 -21.56
CA GLU A 70 -13.20 3.06 -21.16
C GLU A 70 -13.39 4.47 -21.73
N VAL A 71 -12.34 5.29 -21.66
CA VAL A 71 -12.35 6.66 -22.19
C VAL A 71 -12.39 6.66 -23.72
N GLU A 72 -11.65 5.78 -24.39
CA GLU A 72 -11.70 5.62 -25.85
C GLU A 72 -13.11 5.19 -26.30
N ASP A 73 -13.67 4.16 -25.66
CA ASP A 73 -14.98 3.64 -26.02
C ASP A 73 -16.08 4.70 -25.77
N GLY A 74 -16.05 5.37 -24.62
CA GLY A 74 -17.07 6.35 -24.24
C GLY A 74 -16.99 7.68 -25.00
N LEU A 75 -15.78 8.21 -25.27
CA LEU A 75 -15.60 9.51 -25.92
C LEU A 75 -15.39 9.43 -27.44
N VAL A 76 -14.92 8.31 -27.98
CA VAL A 76 -14.61 8.19 -29.41
C VAL A 76 -15.55 7.21 -30.10
N LYS A 77 -15.56 5.95 -29.66
CA LYS A 77 -16.21 4.86 -30.42
C LYS A 77 -17.74 4.89 -30.34
N TYR A 78 -18.28 5.14 -29.15
CA TYR A 78 -19.72 5.10 -28.88
C TYR A 78 -20.35 6.47 -28.65
N ARG A 79 -19.57 7.56 -28.75
CA ARG A 79 -20.03 8.95 -28.51
C ARG A 79 -21.38 9.30 -29.15
N ASN A 80 -21.56 8.94 -30.43
CA ASN A 80 -22.79 9.22 -31.19
C ASN A 80 -23.62 7.96 -31.49
N LYS A 81 -23.15 6.78 -31.05
CA LYS A 81 -23.78 5.48 -31.34
C LYS A 81 -24.58 4.94 -30.15
N PHE A 82 -24.22 5.33 -28.93
CA PHE A 82 -24.92 4.91 -27.74
C PHE A 82 -26.25 5.68 -27.58
N PRO A 83 -27.38 5.01 -27.28
CA PRO A 83 -28.65 5.68 -27.05
C PRO A 83 -28.50 6.68 -25.89
N GLY A 84 -28.69 7.97 -26.16
CA GLY A 84 -28.55 9.05 -25.17
C GLY A 84 -27.11 9.56 -24.92
N GLY A 85 -26.16 9.19 -25.78
CA GLY A 85 -24.84 9.81 -25.85
C GLY A 85 -23.83 9.30 -24.82
N SER A 86 -22.64 9.91 -24.81
CA SER A 86 -21.50 9.49 -23.97
C SER A 86 -21.78 9.56 -22.47
N GLU A 87 -22.67 10.45 -22.01
CA GLU A 87 -23.01 10.57 -20.59
C GLU A 87 -23.76 9.35 -20.06
N LEU A 88 -24.68 8.77 -20.85
CA LEU A 88 -25.39 7.55 -20.44
C LEU A 88 -24.51 6.30 -20.52
N PHE A 89 -23.53 6.29 -21.45
CA PHE A 89 -22.53 5.22 -21.50
C PHE A 89 -21.73 5.16 -20.20
N PHE A 90 -21.19 6.29 -19.75
CA PHE A 90 -20.42 6.36 -18.50
C PHE A 90 -21.27 6.17 -17.23
N ALA A 91 -22.59 6.34 -17.33
CA ALA A 91 -23.52 6.05 -16.23
C ALA A 91 -23.99 4.58 -16.21
N ASP A 92 -23.62 3.79 -17.22
CA ASP A 92 -24.06 2.41 -17.36
C ASP A 92 -23.20 1.44 -16.54
N LEU A 93 -23.75 1.02 -15.41
CA LEU A 93 -23.11 0.10 -14.45
C LEU A 93 -23.08 -1.35 -14.94
N LEU A 94 -23.80 -1.67 -16.03
CA LEU A 94 -23.78 -3.01 -16.65
C LEU A 94 -22.66 -3.18 -17.67
N GLN A 95 -21.97 -2.09 -18.01
CA GLN A 95 -20.90 -2.14 -18.99
C GLN A 95 -19.79 -3.10 -18.55
N GLU A 96 -19.36 -3.97 -19.47
CA GLU A 96 -18.35 -5.00 -19.16
C GLU A 96 -17.04 -4.41 -18.63
N ILE A 97 -16.66 -3.23 -19.14
CA ILE A 97 -15.46 -2.50 -18.71
C ILE A 97 -15.60 -2.00 -17.26
N PHE A 98 -16.74 -1.44 -16.88
CA PHE A 98 -17.00 -0.99 -15.51
C PHE A 98 -16.88 -2.16 -14.52
N ILE A 99 -17.48 -3.30 -14.88
CA ILE A 99 -17.42 -4.51 -14.06
C ILE A 99 -15.98 -5.04 -13.99
N ALA A 100 -15.24 -5.05 -15.11
CA ALA A 100 -13.84 -5.47 -15.12
C ALA A 100 -12.98 -4.59 -14.20
N LYS A 101 -13.19 -3.27 -14.19
CA LYS A 101 -12.50 -2.35 -13.27
C LYS A 101 -12.81 -2.68 -11.81
N ASN A 102 -14.07 -2.92 -11.45
CA ASN A 102 -14.45 -3.30 -10.08
C ASN A 102 -13.83 -4.62 -9.63
N VAL A 103 -13.70 -5.60 -10.55
CA VAL A 103 -12.99 -6.86 -10.28
C VAL A 103 -11.50 -6.60 -10.01
N ILE A 104 -10.82 -5.82 -10.85
CA ILE A 104 -9.41 -5.49 -10.68
C ILE A 104 -9.18 -4.72 -9.38
N TYR A 105 -10.03 -3.74 -9.08
CA TYR A 105 -10.02 -2.98 -7.82
C TYR A 105 -10.13 -3.90 -6.61
N THR A 106 -11.09 -4.84 -6.65
CA THR A 106 -11.32 -5.81 -5.58
C THR A 106 -10.11 -6.72 -5.39
N LEU A 107 -9.55 -7.26 -6.47
CA LEU A 107 -8.36 -8.13 -6.42
C LEU A 107 -7.13 -7.38 -5.88
N GLN A 108 -6.91 -6.15 -6.36
CA GLN A 108 -5.79 -5.33 -5.91
C GLN A 108 -5.89 -4.99 -4.42
N THR A 109 -7.08 -4.65 -3.95
CA THR A 109 -7.32 -4.36 -2.52
C THR A 109 -7.13 -5.62 -1.66
N LEU A 110 -7.69 -6.77 -2.07
CA LEU A 110 -7.52 -8.03 -1.35
C LEU A 110 -6.05 -8.43 -1.23
N LEU A 111 -5.27 -8.28 -2.31
CA LEU A 111 -3.84 -8.54 -2.28
C LEU A 111 -3.08 -7.55 -1.39
N GLY A 112 -3.43 -6.26 -1.47
CA GLY A 112 -2.89 -5.22 -0.61
C GLY A 112 -3.08 -5.53 0.87
N ASP A 113 -4.33 -5.76 1.29
CA ASP A 113 -4.67 -6.08 2.67
C ASP A 113 -4.06 -7.40 3.13
N GLY A 114 -4.05 -8.41 2.26
CA GLY A 114 -3.39 -9.69 2.52
C GLY A 114 -1.90 -9.52 2.84
N VAL A 115 -1.20 -8.61 2.15
CA VAL A 115 0.19 -8.27 2.46
C VAL A 115 0.32 -7.61 3.82
N VAL A 116 -0.59 -6.71 4.21
CA VAL A 116 -0.55 -6.08 5.55
C VAL A 116 -0.76 -7.12 6.64
N ILE A 117 -1.74 -8.01 6.46
CA ILE A 117 -2.07 -9.11 7.38
C ILE A 117 -0.87 -10.06 7.52
N TYR A 118 -0.27 -10.48 6.41
CA TYR A 118 0.94 -11.31 6.41
C TYR A 118 2.08 -10.66 7.19
N ARG A 119 2.25 -9.35 7.06
CA ARG A 119 3.29 -8.62 7.81
C ARG A 119 2.98 -8.55 9.29
N CYS A 120 1.72 -8.38 9.66
CA CYS A 120 1.28 -8.47 11.05
C CYS A 120 1.63 -9.86 11.63
N TYR A 121 1.47 -10.93 10.85
CA TYR A 121 1.88 -12.28 11.24
C TYR A 121 3.36 -12.42 11.53
N VAL A 122 4.19 -11.98 10.60
CA VAL A 122 5.65 -12.08 10.73
C VAL A 122 6.14 -11.29 11.95
N VAL A 123 5.51 -10.16 12.28
CA VAL A 123 5.93 -9.29 13.40
C VAL A 123 5.46 -9.82 14.77
N TRP A 124 4.26 -10.41 14.85
CA TRP A 124 3.73 -10.92 16.11
C TRP A 124 4.08 -12.38 16.40
N GLN A 125 4.41 -13.18 15.37
CA GLN A 125 4.67 -14.62 15.48
C GLN A 125 3.54 -15.39 16.21
N SER A 126 2.32 -14.87 16.18
CA SER A 126 1.15 -15.42 16.88
C SER A 126 -0.08 -15.30 16.00
N VAL A 127 -0.74 -16.43 15.75
CA VAL A 127 -1.93 -16.50 14.90
C VAL A 127 -3.13 -15.81 15.55
N ARG A 128 -3.20 -15.78 16.89
CA ARG A 128 -4.34 -15.22 17.64
C ARG A 128 -4.63 -13.75 17.33
N VAL A 129 -3.57 -12.98 17.05
CA VAL A 129 -3.65 -11.54 16.79
C VAL A 129 -4.27 -11.22 15.43
N ILE A 130 -4.34 -12.21 14.54
CA ILE A 130 -4.62 -12.02 13.10
C ILE A 130 -6.00 -12.56 12.75
N ILE A 131 -6.63 -13.30 13.67
CA ILE A 131 -7.99 -13.79 13.50
C ILE A 131 -8.93 -12.64 13.12
N LEU A 132 -8.84 -11.51 13.82
CA LEU A 132 -9.70 -10.35 13.54
C LEU A 132 -9.42 -9.72 12.17
N PRO A 133 -8.17 -9.35 11.79
CA PRO A 133 -7.87 -8.90 10.44
C PRO A 133 -8.26 -9.89 9.33
N CYS A 134 -8.09 -11.20 9.54
CA CYS A 134 -8.52 -12.22 8.58
C CYS A 134 -10.04 -12.29 8.45
N MET A 135 -10.79 -12.18 9.55
CA MET A 135 -12.26 -12.13 9.50
C MET A 135 -12.76 -10.91 8.73
N LEU A 136 -12.15 -9.74 8.95
CA LEU A 136 -12.47 -8.54 8.18
C LEU A 136 -12.12 -8.72 6.70
N TRP A 137 -10.96 -9.31 6.38
CA TRP A 137 -10.53 -9.59 5.02
C TRP A 137 -11.47 -10.53 4.26
N CYS A 138 -12.00 -11.56 4.91
CA CYS A 138 -13.06 -12.39 4.33
C CYS A 138 -14.34 -11.58 4.06
N GLY A 139 -14.68 -10.63 4.93
CA GLY A 139 -15.77 -9.68 4.71
C GLY A 139 -15.54 -8.81 3.47
N ILE A 140 -14.32 -8.29 3.29
CA ILE A 140 -13.94 -7.52 2.09
C ILE A 140 -14.17 -8.34 0.82
N ALA A 141 -13.73 -9.61 0.82
CA ALA A 141 -13.93 -10.49 -0.34
C ALA A 141 -15.43 -10.70 -0.62
N ALA A 142 -16.23 -10.98 0.41
CA ALA A 142 -17.67 -11.17 0.26
C ALA A 142 -18.38 -9.91 -0.27
N PHE A 143 -18.13 -8.74 0.33
CA PHE A 143 -18.73 -7.48 -0.11
C PHE A 143 -18.23 -7.05 -1.49
N GLY A 144 -16.98 -7.33 -1.84
CA GLY A 144 -16.44 -7.07 -3.18
C GLY A 144 -17.11 -7.92 -4.25
N ILE A 145 -17.34 -9.21 -3.96
CA ILE A 145 -18.13 -10.09 -4.83
C ILE A 145 -19.55 -9.54 -4.97
N CYS A 146 -20.23 -9.23 -3.86
CA CYS A 146 -21.58 -8.63 -3.92
C CYS A 146 -21.61 -7.34 -4.73
N TRP A 147 -20.60 -6.47 -4.59
CA TRP A 147 -20.51 -5.23 -5.35
C TRP A 147 -20.36 -5.48 -6.87
N VAL A 148 -19.51 -6.43 -7.28
CA VAL A 148 -19.32 -6.81 -8.69
C VAL A 148 -20.59 -7.43 -9.30
N TYR A 149 -21.36 -8.20 -8.54
CA TYR A 149 -22.57 -8.89 -9.02
C TYR A 149 -23.87 -8.11 -8.82
N ALA A 150 -23.88 -7.08 -7.97
CA ALA A 150 -25.05 -6.26 -7.72
C ALA A 150 -25.64 -5.68 -9.02
N PRO A 151 -24.83 -5.16 -9.97
CA PRO A 151 -25.35 -4.69 -11.24
C PRO A 151 -26.14 -5.76 -12.02
N ARG A 152 -25.66 -7.01 -12.04
CA ARG A 152 -26.25 -8.10 -12.85
C ARG A 152 -27.50 -8.75 -12.25
N SER A 153 -27.72 -8.57 -10.96
CA SER A 153 -28.75 -9.32 -10.22
C SER A 153 -30.14 -8.66 -10.27
N SER A 154 -30.28 -7.54 -10.99
CA SER A 154 -31.51 -6.75 -11.04
C SER A 154 -31.93 -6.50 -12.49
N SER A 155 -33.21 -6.76 -12.79
CA SER A 155 -33.78 -6.56 -14.13
C SER A 155 -33.85 -5.07 -14.48
N PRO A 156 -33.54 -4.68 -15.73
CA PRO A 156 -33.77 -3.31 -16.19
C PRO A 156 -35.24 -2.92 -15.99
N VAL A 157 -35.51 -1.76 -15.41
CA VAL A 157 -36.84 -1.16 -15.48
C VAL A 157 -37.08 -0.78 -16.95
N SER A 158 -38.27 -1.09 -17.46
CA SER A 158 -38.69 -0.81 -18.82
C SER A 158 -38.39 0.65 -19.21
N GLY A 159 -37.49 0.86 -20.17
CA GLY A 159 -37.11 2.19 -20.67
C GLY A 159 -35.62 2.51 -20.68
N GLY A 160 -34.75 1.63 -20.20
CA GLY A 160 -33.29 1.86 -20.20
C GLY A 160 -32.79 2.78 -19.09
N SER A 161 -33.67 3.15 -18.16
CA SER A 161 -33.36 3.92 -16.96
C SER A 161 -33.21 2.99 -15.76
N TYR A 162 -32.08 3.07 -15.06
CA TYR A 162 -31.87 2.33 -13.82
C TYR A 162 -32.71 2.92 -12.67
N ASP A 163 -33.33 2.06 -11.87
CA ASP A 163 -34.12 2.49 -10.70
C ASP A 163 -33.21 3.16 -9.66
N GLN A 164 -33.73 4.14 -8.93
CA GLN A 164 -32.99 4.82 -7.86
C GLN A 164 -32.59 3.85 -6.74
N THR A 165 -33.32 2.73 -6.62
CA THR A 165 -33.02 1.61 -5.72
C THR A 165 -31.77 0.81 -6.14
N PHE A 166 -31.44 0.79 -7.43
CA PHE A 166 -30.26 0.10 -7.97
C PHE A 166 -28.96 0.78 -7.55
N ILE A 167 -28.91 2.11 -7.73
CA ILE A 167 -27.78 2.95 -7.32
C ILE A 167 -27.59 2.88 -5.80
N ALA A 168 -28.69 2.85 -5.03
CA ALA A 168 -28.63 2.68 -3.59
C ALA A 168 -28.04 1.31 -3.18
N GLY A 169 -28.39 0.24 -3.88
CA GLY A 169 -27.82 -1.09 -3.66
C GLY A 169 -26.31 -1.13 -3.87
N GLU A 170 -25.83 -0.61 -5.00
CA GLU A 170 -24.40 -0.53 -5.28
C GLU A 170 -23.63 0.28 -4.22
N MET A 171 -24.18 1.43 -3.83
CA MET A 171 -23.59 2.31 -2.82
C MET A 171 -23.44 1.62 -1.45
N ILE A 172 -24.38 0.74 -1.07
CA ILE A 172 -24.30 -0.03 0.18
C ILE A 172 -23.13 -1.01 0.13
N TRP A 173 -22.99 -1.77 -0.97
CA TRP A 173 -21.93 -2.78 -1.10
C TRP A 173 -20.54 -2.15 -1.15
N ILE A 174 -20.35 -1.09 -1.93
CA ILE A 174 -19.07 -0.39 -2.00
C ILE A 174 -18.72 0.28 -0.66
N THR A 175 -19.69 0.86 0.04
CA THR A 175 -19.43 1.48 1.36
C THR A 175 -19.03 0.43 2.40
N ALA A 176 -19.69 -0.73 2.41
CA ALA A 176 -19.32 -1.85 3.26
C ALA A 176 -17.90 -2.34 2.93
N PHE A 177 -17.59 -2.52 1.65
CA PHE A 177 -16.25 -2.90 1.17
C PHE A 177 -15.17 -1.92 1.67
N LEU A 178 -15.38 -0.61 1.48
CA LEU A 178 -14.41 0.43 1.88
C LEU A 178 -14.24 0.51 3.39
N THR A 179 -15.33 0.38 4.15
CA THR A 179 -15.30 0.43 5.61
C THR A 179 -14.54 -0.75 6.20
N PHE A 180 -14.76 -1.96 5.66
CA PHE A 180 -14.02 -3.15 6.10
C PHE A 180 -12.54 -3.08 5.72
N THR A 181 -12.21 -2.55 4.53
CA THR A 181 -10.84 -2.29 4.10
C THR A 181 -10.15 -1.29 5.03
N LEU A 182 -10.81 -0.17 5.33
CA LEU A 182 -10.32 0.84 6.27
C LEU A 182 -10.07 0.24 7.66
N ALA A 183 -11.03 -0.52 8.18
CA ALA A 183 -10.90 -1.19 9.47
C ALA A 183 -9.71 -2.17 9.45
N THR A 184 -9.61 -3.02 8.43
CA THR A 184 -8.52 -4.01 8.30
C THR A 184 -7.15 -3.34 8.29
N ASN A 185 -7.01 -2.27 7.52
CA ASN A 185 -5.75 -1.54 7.42
C ASN A 185 -5.40 -0.82 8.73
N LEU A 186 -6.37 -0.18 9.39
CA LEU A 186 -6.15 0.49 10.69
C LEU A 186 -5.79 -0.50 11.79
N PHE A 187 -6.52 -1.61 11.91
CA PHE A 187 -6.22 -2.65 12.88
C PHE A 187 -4.84 -3.27 12.64
N SER A 188 -4.53 -3.66 11.40
CA SER A 188 -3.27 -4.31 11.08
C SER A 188 -2.08 -3.36 11.23
N SER A 189 -2.22 -2.11 10.78
CA SER A 189 -1.17 -1.08 10.95
C SER A 189 -0.96 -0.71 12.41
N GLY A 190 -2.04 -0.57 13.19
CA GLY A 190 -1.98 -0.32 14.63
C GLY A 190 -1.29 -1.44 15.40
N LEU A 191 -1.60 -2.71 15.07
CA LEU A 191 -0.95 -3.88 15.66
C LEU A 191 0.55 -3.92 15.36
N VAL A 192 0.95 -3.64 14.12
CA VAL A 192 2.37 -3.57 13.74
C VAL A 192 3.07 -2.42 14.47
N ALA A 193 2.47 -1.23 14.50
CA ALA A 193 3.03 -0.06 15.18
C ALA A 193 3.18 -0.30 16.69
N TYR A 194 2.17 -0.85 17.35
CA TYR A 194 2.20 -1.18 18.77
C TYR A 194 3.30 -2.21 19.10
N ARG A 195 3.45 -3.25 18.27
CA ARG A 195 4.50 -4.25 18.48
C ARG A 195 5.90 -3.67 18.31
N ILE A 196 6.11 -2.83 17.30
CA ILE A 196 7.39 -2.13 17.12
C ILE A 196 7.67 -1.25 18.34
N TRP A 197 6.69 -0.46 18.79
CA TRP A 197 6.84 0.41 19.95
C TRP A 197 7.17 -0.35 21.24
N THR A 198 6.52 -1.50 21.48
CA THR A 198 6.79 -2.32 22.67
C THR A 198 8.18 -2.98 22.64
N ILE A 199 8.64 -3.44 21.47
CA ILE A 199 10.01 -3.97 21.31
C ILE A 199 11.03 -2.86 21.55
N GLU A 200 10.84 -1.70 20.92
CA GLU A 200 11.73 -0.54 21.08
C GLU A 200 11.78 -0.05 22.53
N ARG A 201 10.65 -0.01 23.24
CA ARG A 201 10.63 0.37 24.66
C ARG A 201 11.46 -0.58 25.53
N LYS A 202 11.41 -1.88 25.24
CA LYS A 202 12.23 -2.89 25.95
C LYS A 202 13.71 -2.75 25.63
N VAL A 203 14.07 -2.50 24.36
CA VAL A 203 15.46 -2.35 23.92
C VAL A 203 16.06 -1.01 24.35
N SER A 204 15.28 0.08 24.34
CA SER A 204 15.71 1.41 24.79
C SER A 204 15.98 1.48 26.29
N ALA A 205 15.36 0.63 27.10
CA ALA A 205 15.70 0.50 28.52
C ALA A 205 17.12 -0.07 28.73
N LEU A 206 17.69 -0.71 27.71
CA LEU A 206 19.01 -1.34 27.73
C LEU A 206 20.09 -0.54 26.96
N ARG A 207 19.72 0.52 26.21
CA ARG A 207 20.63 1.32 25.38
C ARG A 207 20.91 2.69 25.99
N VAL A 208 22.20 3.05 26.08
CA VAL A 208 22.69 4.37 26.53
C VAL A 208 22.42 5.48 25.50
N THR A 209 22.27 5.14 24.21
CA THR A 209 22.08 6.11 23.13
C THR A 209 20.62 6.12 22.62
N LYS A 210 19.91 7.23 22.83
CA LYS A 210 18.53 7.45 22.35
C LYS A 210 18.51 7.72 20.85
N ARG A 211 18.26 6.70 20.02
CA ARG A 211 17.99 6.91 18.59
C ARG A 211 16.48 7.09 18.38
N LYS A 212 16.07 8.23 17.80
CA LYS A 212 14.66 8.49 17.43
C LYS A 212 14.25 7.53 16.33
N ILE A 213 13.03 7.00 16.40
CA ILE A 213 12.51 5.91 15.57
C ILE A 213 12.06 6.45 14.20
N PRO A 214 12.85 6.36 13.11
CA PRO A 214 12.37 6.72 11.79
C PRO A 214 11.25 5.76 11.35
N LEU A 215 11.40 4.46 11.65
CA LEU A 215 10.52 3.38 11.20
C LEU A 215 9.06 3.58 11.58
N LEU A 216 8.72 3.64 12.86
CA LEU A 216 7.34 3.81 13.34
C LEU A 216 6.62 4.99 12.65
N ARG A 217 7.28 6.16 12.54
CA ARG A 217 6.71 7.35 11.90
C ARG A 217 6.33 7.06 10.44
N VAL A 218 7.17 6.35 9.70
CA VAL A 218 6.92 5.96 8.32
C VAL A 218 5.67 5.11 8.16
N PHE A 219 5.57 4.09 9.00
CA PHE A 219 4.49 3.11 8.95
C PHE A 219 3.17 3.81 9.23
N VAL A 220 3.20 4.73 10.19
CA VAL A 220 2.09 5.61 10.50
C VAL A 220 1.79 6.54 9.32
N ASP A 221 2.78 7.17 8.69
CA ASP A 221 2.57 8.05 7.53
C ASP A 221 1.86 7.32 6.37
N ALA A 222 2.31 6.11 6.03
CA ALA A 222 1.71 5.32 4.96
C ALA A 222 0.30 4.80 5.34
N ALA A 223 0.11 4.38 6.59
CA ALA A 223 -1.21 3.96 7.08
C ALA A 223 -2.19 5.14 7.10
N ILE A 224 -1.75 6.33 7.49
CA ILE A 224 -2.54 7.56 7.45
C ILE A 224 -2.90 7.89 6.01
N LEU A 225 -1.94 7.89 5.09
CA LEU A 225 -2.19 8.23 3.68
C LEU A 225 -3.28 7.32 3.09
N TYR A 226 -3.19 6.01 3.30
CA TYR A 226 -4.19 5.06 2.82
C TYR A 226 -5.55 5.26 3.50
N SER A 227 -5.56 5.45 4.83
CA SER A 227 -6.80 5.64 5.59
C SER A 227 -7.50 6.94 5.22
N VAL A 228 -6.76 8.01 5.00
CA VAL A 228 -7.28 9.31 4.55
C VAL A 228 -7.88 9.19 3.16
N ALA A 229 -7.23 8.47 2.24
CA ALA A 229 -7.76 8.23 0.91
C ALA A 229 -9.11 7.49 0.98
N LEU A 230 -9.19 6.40 1.74
CA LEU A 230 -10.44 5.65 1.93
C LEU A 230 -11.54 6.48 2.62
N CYS A 231 -11.21 7.20 3.69
CA CYS A 231 -12.16 8.09 4.36
C CYS A 231 -12.67 9.18 3.42
N SER A 232 -11.78 9.77 2.61
CA SER A 232 -12.17 10.81 1.64
C SER A 232 -13.14 10.26 0.61
N PHE A 233 -12.96 9.02 0.17
CA PHE A 233 -13.87 8.37 -0.78
C PHE A 233 -15.23 8.06 -0.16
N ILE A 234 -15.26 7.55 1.08
CA ILE A 234 -16.51 7.34 1.83
C ILE A 234 -17.27 8.65 1.98
N VAL A 235 -16.59 9.76 2.31
CA VAL A 235 -17.24 11.08 2.41
C VAL A 235 -17.80 11.51 1.04
N ILE A 236 -17.06 11.28 -0.05
CA ILE A 236 -17.48 11.67 -1.39
C ILE A 236 -18.75 10.94 -1.83
N ILE A 237 -18.87 9.63 -1.52
CA ILE A 237 -20.05 8.83 -1.83
C ILE A 237 -21.34 9.48 -1.32
N TYR A 238 -21.31 10.09 -0.14
CA TYR A 238 -22.51 10.66 0.50
C TYR A 238 -22.66 12.18 0.37
N ALA A 239 -21.56 12.92 0.17
CA ALA A 239 -21.58 14.38 0.23
C ALA A 239 -21.54 15.07 -1.15
N TYR A 240 -21.16 14.36 -2.22
CA TYR A 240 -20.92 14.96 -3.54
C TYR A 240 -21.70 14.26 -4.66
N SER A 241 -21.69 14.86 -5.86
CA SER A 241 -22.38 14.36 -7.04
C SER A 241 -21.76 13.06 -7.57
N SER A 242 -22.54 12.32 -8.38
CA SER A 242 -22.12 11.06 -9.01
C SER A 242 -20.83 11.19 -9.83
N ALA A 243 -20.57 12.33 -10.46
CA ALA A 243 -19.36 12.55 -11.25
C ALA A 243 -18.06 12.50 -10.41
N VAL A 244 -18.06 13.11 -9.23
CA VAL A 244 -16.87 13.18 -8.36
C VAL A 244 -16.55 11.80 -7.77
N PHE A 245 -17.58 10.98 -7.54
CA PHE A 245 -17.45 9.60 -7.11
C PHE A 245 -16.61 8.78 -8.10
N TYR A 246 -16.93 8.80 -9.40
CA TYR A 246 -16.18 8.02 -10.40
C TYR A 246 -14.72 8.45 -10.49
N VAL A 247 -14.46 9.77 -10.50
CA VAL A 247 -13.09 10.31 -10.55
C VAL A 247 -12.26 9.84 -9.35
N MET A 248 -12.82 9.94 -8.14
CA MET A 248 -12.10 9.50 -6.94
C MET A 248 -11.88 7.99 -6.93
N GLY A 249 -12.87 7.20 -7.39
CA GLY A 249 -12.77 5.75 -7.50
C GLY A 249 -11.58 5.31 -8.36
N ASP A 250 -11.43 5.93 -9.53
CA ASP A 250 -10.30 5.66 -10.45
C ASP A 250 -8.95 6.07 -9.84
N MET A 251 -8.89 7.23 -9.17
CA MET A 251 -7.66 7.71 -8.54
C MET A 251 -7.21 6.86 -7.35
N LEU A 252 -8.12 6.14 -6.69
CA LEU A 252 -7.77 5.34 -5.52
C LEU A 252 -6.76 4.26 -5.86
N ILE A 253 -6.95 3.51 -6.95
CA ILE A 253 -6.10 2.36 -7.33
C ILE A 253 -4.61 2.70 -7.34
N PRO A 254 -4.14 3.73 -8.08
CA PRO A 254 -2.72 4.08 -8.05
C PRO A 254 -2.28 4.63 -6.69
N ILE A 255 -3.14 5.32 -5.93
CA ILE A 255 -2.83 5.74 -4.54
C ILE A 255 -2.57 4.51 -3.66
N ILE A 256 -3.37 3.45 -3.79
CA ILE A 256 -3.18 2.17 -3.09
C ILE A 256 -1.77 1.62 -3.39
N SER A 257 -1.41 1.51 -4.67
CA SER A 257 -0.10 1.00 -5.08
C SER A 257 1.05 1.83 -4.50
N ILE A 258 0.94 3.17 -4.56
CA ILE A 258 1.96 4.09 -4.05
C ILE A 258 2.17 3.91 -2.54
N ALA A 259 1.07 3.82 -1.78
CA ALA A 259 1.14 3.58 -0.33
C ALA A 259 1.88 2.27 -0.02
N PHE A 260 1.60 1.20 -0.76
CA PHE A 260 2.28 -0.08 -0.59
C PHE A 260 3.78 -0.03 -0.93
N TYR A 261 4.15 0.59 -2.05
CA TYR A 261 5.56 0.72 -2.44
C TYR A 261 6.35 1.57 -1.43
N MET A 262 5.75 2.64 -0.91
CA MET A 262 6.37 3.45 0.15
C MET A 262 6.74 2.56 1.35
N VAL A 263 5.85 1.66 1.74
CA VAL A 263 6.10 0.75 2.84
C VAL A 263 7.18 -0.28 2.50
N PHE A 264 7.17 -0.87 1.30
CA PHE A 264 8.18 -1.84 0.88
C PHE A 264 9.60 -1.26 0.83
N ILE A 265 9.77 -0.08 0.21
CA ILE A 265 11.05 0.62 0.12
C ILE A 265 11.65 0.84 1.51
N ARG A 266 10.83 1.29 2.47
CA ARG A 266 11.30 1.64 3.82
C ARG A 266 11.72 0.39 4.61
N ILE A 267 11.01 -0.74 4.46
CA ILE A 267 11.45 -2.03 5.02
C ILE A 267 12.80 -2.42 4.43
N ALA A 268 12.97 -2.29 3.11
CA ALA A 268 14.20 -2.68 2.43
C ALA A 268 15.40 -1.85 2.93
N ILE A 269 15.25 -0.53 3.02
CA ILE A 269 16.27 0.39 3.55
C ILE A 269 16.61 0.08 5.02
N SER A 270 15.62 -0.27 5.82
CA SER A 270 15.84 -0.55 7.24
C SER A 270 16.62 -1.84 7.46
N LYS A 271 16.37 -2.86 6.64
CA LYS A 271 17.20 -4.07 6.61
C LYS A 271 18.64 -3.75 6.21
N HIS A 272 18.86 -2.94 5.16
CA HIS A 272 20.20 -2.51 4.75
C HIS A 272 20.97 -1.80 5.87
N THR A 273 20.31 -0.92 6.63
CA THR A 273 20.92 -0.24 7.78
C THR A 273 21.33 -1.22 8.89
N GLN A 274 20.54 -2.28 9.13
CA GLN A 274 20.86 -3.30 10.13
C GLN A 274 22.00 -4.21 9.68
N ASP A 275 21.98 -4.67 8.42
CA ASP A 275 23.01 -5.55 7.86
C ASP A 275 24.38 -4.84 7.84
N GLY A 276 24.42 -3.56 7.48
CA GLY A 276 25.64 -2.73 7.53
C GLY A 276 26.22 -2.61 8.95
N TRP A 277 25.37 -2.42 9.96
CA TRP A 277 25.84 -2.32 11.35
C TRP A 277 26.36 -3.66 11.90
N SER A 278 25.71 -4.78 11.56
CA SER A 278 26.17 -6.12 11.97
C SER A 278 27.55 -6.44 11.40
N SER A 279 27.77 -6.16 10.12
CA SER A 279 29.04 -6.41 9.44
C SER A 279 30.17 -5.48 9.90
N GLU A 280 29.87 -4.24 10.29
CA GLU A 280 30.86 -3.31 10.87
C GLU A 280 31.21 -3.68 12.33
N THR A 281 30.22 -4.15 13.12
CA THR A 281 30.44 -4.66 14.48
C THR A 281 31.27 -5.95 14.46
N GLU A 282 30.99 -6.88 13.55
CA GLU A 282 31.79 -8.10 13.35
C GLU A 282 33.22 -7.78 12.90
N ARG A 283 33.40 -6.83 11.98
CA ARG A 283 34.76 -6.36 11.60
C ARG A 283 35.50 -5.71 12.75
N GLY A 284 34.83 -4.90 13.57
CA GLY A 284 35.41 -4.29 14.76
C GLY A 284 35.80 -5.31 15.83
N THR A 285 34.96 -6.32 16.09
CA THR A 285 35.29 -7.41 17.03
C THR A 285 36.39 -8.32 16.51
N LEU A 286 36.41 -8.60 15.20
CA LEU A 286 37.52 -9.32 14.58
C LEU A 286 38.81 -8.52 14.71
N GLN A 287 38.85 -7.22 14.35
CA GLN A 287 40.04 -6.37 14.53
C GLN A 287 40.54 -6.31 15.97
N PHE A 288 39.64 -6.19 16.95
CA PHE A 288 40.00 -6.21 18.37
C PHE A 288 40.60 -7.56 18.81
N ARG A 289 40.16 -8.67 18.19
CA ARG A 289 40.68 -10.01 18.45
C ARG A 289 42.05 -10.27 17.81
N ILE A 290 42.40 -9.56 16.73
CA ILE A 290 43.71 -9.68 16.05
C ILE A 290 44.75 -8.71 16.61
N GLN A 291 44.40 -7.76 17.48
CA GLN A 291 45.39 -6.99 18.22
C GLN A 291 46.01 -7.90 19.29
N PRO A 292 47.29 -8.33 19.13
CA PRO A 292 47.96 -9.04 20.20
C PRO A 292 48.10 -8.08 21.37
N TRP A 293 47.87 -8.58 22.57
CA TRP A 293 48.11 -7.86 23.82
C TRP A 293 49.59 -7.47 23.85
N GLN A 294 49.92 -6.25 23.38
CA GLN A 294 51.25 -5.68 23.52
C GLN A 294 51.41 -5.36 25.00
N SER A 295 52.02 -6.29 25.72
CA SER A 295 52.46 -6.12 27.09
C SER A 295 53.21 -4.81 27.23
N GLY A 296 52.77 -3.96 28.17
CA GLY A 296 53.40 -2.68 28.48
C GLY A 296 54.91 -2.81 28.80
N PRO A 297 55.65 -1.69 28.72
CA PRO A 297 57.10 -1.71 28.86
C PRO A 297 57.52 -2.31 30.21
N ARG A 298 58.36 -3.35 30.14
CA ARG A 298 59.00 -4.00 31.28
C ARG A 298 59.84 -2.97 32.04
N GLN A 299 59.51 -2.82 33.33
CA GLN A 299 60.39 -2.29 34.37
C GLN A 299 61.66 -3.16 34.45
N SER A 300 62.69 -2.81 33.72
CA SER A 300 64.05 -3.32 33.95
C SER A 300 65.05 -2.33 33.37
N ASP A 301 65.20 -1.20 34.03
CA ASP A 301 66.40 -0.35 33.99
C ASP A 301 66.32 0.61 35.19
N MET A 302 66.52 0.05 36.39
CA MET A 302 66.71 0.81 37.62
C MET A 302 68.15 0.56 38.08
N SER A 303 69.10 1.15 37.35
CA SER A 303 70.51 1.21 37.75
C SER A 303 70.72 2.38 38.69
N TRP A 304 71.05 2.09 39.95
CA TRP A 304 71.48 3.07 40.95
C TRP A 304 72.81 3.73 40.54
N PRO A 305 72.99 5.04 40.73
CA PRO A 305 74.31 5.66 40.60
C PRO A 305 75.14 5.35 41.84
N THR A 306 76.18 4.54 41.65
CA THR A 306 77.30 4.36 42.58
C THR A 306 78.07 5.67 42.74
N ALA A 307 78.28 6.06 43.99
CA ALA A 307 79.17 7.15 44.40
C ALA A 307 80.65 6.77 44.19
N GLN A 308 81.43 7.70 43.62
CA GLN A 308 82.90 7.88 43.69
C GLN A 308 83.20 9.12 42.81
N LYS A 309 83.98 10.13 43.19
CA LYS A 309 84.91 10.39 44.30
C LYS A 309 85.05 11.91 44.44
#